data_AF-A0A848AYM5-F1
#
_entry.id   AF-A0A848AYM5-F1
#
_cell.length_a   1.000
_cell.length_b   1.000
_cell.length_c   1.000
_cell.angle_alpha   90.00
_cell.angle_beta   90.00
_cell.angle_gamma   90.00
#
_symmetry.space_group_name_H-M   'P 1'
#
loop_
_entity.id
_entity.type
_entity.pdbx_description
1 polymer ?
#
loop_
_entity_poly.entity_id
_entity_poly.type
_entity_poly.pdbx_seq_one_letter_code
_entity_poly.pdbx_strand_id
1 'polypeptide(L)'
;MKKIALAGVAHIHAPNFVKRLQERSGVEVVSLWDHDRARAERYAKEIGCRICGEAEELWNDPEVDAVVVCSETDRHVALVPAAAKAGKHLFVEKPLGFSAADAREMAKAIREAGVLFQTGYFMRGFPAHRALKQMIADGVFGTVTRIRHSNCHQGSLGGWFDTDYRWMAEPKIAGCGAFGDLGTHSLDILMWLFGRPELVTADIRTVTGRYGAECDETGTALLKFPDGAVATLAGGWVDQANPVTCEVSGTDGFAYILNGELFVISPKLEGADGKAPWQPLPEALPHAFELFLDALEGKDVPLVSACEAADRNIVMEALYKAAKGHCWERPAY
;
A
#
# COMPACT_ATOMS: atom_id res chain seq x y z
N MET A 1 -2.73 10.76 -26.06
CA MET A 1 -2.63 11.30 -24.69
C MET A 1 -3.79 10.73 -23.91
N LYS A 2 -3.54 10.16 -22.73
CA LYS A 2 -4.57 9.58 -21.87
C LYS A 2 -5.14 10.65 -20.94
N LYS A 3 -6.46 10.77 -20.88
CA LYS A 3 -7.15 11.78 -20.07
C LYS A 3 -7.47 11.21 -18.69
N ILE A 4 -7.02 11.92 -17.67
CA ILE A 4 -7.08 11.51 -16.27
C ILE A 4 -8.02 12.44 -15.52
N ALA A 5 -8.87 11.87 -14.69
CA ALA A 5 -9.66 12.58 -13.70
C ALA A 5 -9.13 12.30 -12.29
N LEU A 6 -9.19 13.29 -11.40
CA LEU A 6 -8.82 13.13 -9.99
C LEU A 6 -10.07 13.09 -9.11
N ALA A 7 -10.27 12.00 -8.37
CA ALA A 7 -11.34 11.85 -7.39
C ALA A 7 -10.76 11.97 -5.98
N GLY A 8 -10.82 13.19 -5.45
CA GLY A 8 -10.19 13.59 -4.20
C GLY A 8 -8.67 13.76 -4.32
N VAL A 9 -8.14 14.76 -3.61
CA VAL A 9 -6.71 15.08 -3.48
C VAL A 9 -6.36 15.36 -2.02
N ALA A 10 -6.98 14.59 -1.12
CA ALA A 10 -6.85 14.67 0.34
C ALA A 10 -5.60 13.94 0.85
N HIS A 11 -5.17 12.91 0.15
CA HIS A 11 -4.07 12.04 0.59
C HIS A 11 -2.72 12.77 0.55
N ILE A 12 -1.85 12.48 1.51
CA ILE A 12 -0.51 13.10 1.63
C ILE A 12 0.39 12.86 0.41
N HIS A 13 0.10 11.81 -0.38
CA HIS A 13 0.81 11.52 -1.63
C HIS A 13 0.28 12.29 -2.84
N ALA A 14 -0.92 12.89 -2.77
CA ALA A 14 -1.55 13.58 -3.90
C ALA A 14 -0.66 14.66 -4.54
N PRO A 15 0.07 15.52 -3.80
CA PRO A 15 0.99 16.49 -4.41
C PRO A 15 2.05 15.83 -5.32
N ASN A 16 2.62 14.69 -4.89
CA ASN A 16 3.63 13.98 -5.68
C ASN A 16 3.03 13.33 -6.93
N PHE A 17 1.79 12.86 -6.86
CA PHE A 17 1.10 12.30 -8.03
C PHE A 17 0.68 13.37 -9.02
N VAL A 18 0.18 14.51 -8.54
CA VAL A 18 -0.12 15.68 -9.38
C VAL A 18 1.14 16.11 -10.14
N LYS A 19 2.28 16.24 -9.45
CA LYS A 19 3.55 16.57 -10.08
C LYS A 19 3.95 15.55 -11.17
N ARG A 20 3.88 14.25 -10.87
CA ARG A 20 4.19 13.17 -11.84
C ARG A 20 3.28 13.21 -13.06
N LEU A 21 1.99 13.49 -12.88
CA LEU A 21 1.03 13.65 -13.97
C LEU A 21 1.38 14.86 -14.86
N GLN A 22 1.74 16.00 -14.27
CA GLN A 22 2.14 17.20 -15.03
C GLN A 22 3.46 17.01 -15.79
N GLU A 23 4.40 16.22 -15.25
CA GLU A 23 5.70 15.95 -15.87
C GLU A 23 5.62 14.88 -16.97
N ARG A 24 4.53 14.13 -17.08
CA ARG A 24 4.38 13.02 -18.02
C ARG A 24 3.62 13.43 -19.28
N SER A 25 4.31 13.51 -20.42
CA SER A 25 3.76 13.93 -21.71
C SER A 25 2.67 13.00 -22.29
N GLY A 26 2.59 11.76 -21.81
CA GLY A 26 1.62 10.76 -22.25
C GLY A 26 0.21 10.95 -21.71
N VAL A 27 0.04 11.78 -20.68
CA VAL A 27 -1.21 11.93 -19.93
C VAL A 27 -1.59 13.39 -19.74
N GLU A 28 -2.86 13.66 -19.49
CA GLU A 28 -3.40 14.99 -19.21
C GLU A 28 -4.46 14.88 -18.13
N VAL A 29 -4.39 15.74 -17.11
CA VAL A 29 -5.45 15.84 -16.11
C VAL A 29 -6.51 16.81 -16.61
N VAL A 30 -7.70 16.30 -16.91
CA VAL A 30 -8.78 17.08 -17.54
C VAL A 30 -9.83 17.56 -16.54
N SER A 31 -10.03 16.81 -15.46
CA SER A 31 -11.01 17.15 -14.44
C SER A 31 -10.62 16.68 -13.04
N LEU A 32 -11.22 17.31 -12.04
CA LEU A 32 -10.99 17.08 -10.62
C LEU A 32 -12.32 17.25 -9.88
N TRP A 33 -12.61 16.33 -8.98
CA TRP A 33 -13.60 16.53 -7.93
C TRP A 33 -12.94 16.35 -6.57
N ASP A 34 -13.32 17.17 -5.60
CA ASP A 34 -13.03 16.94 -4.18
C ASP A 34 -14.23 17.41 -3.37
N HIS A 35 -14.57 16.68 -2.32
CA HIS A 35 -15.65 17.06 -1.41
C HIS A 35 -15.32 18.35 -0.63
N ASP A 36 -14.03 18.64 -0.43
CA ASP A 36 -13.57 19.95 0.03
C ASP A 36 -13.38 20.88 -1.17
N ARG A 37 -14.31 21.83 -1.31
CA ARG A 37 -14.33 22.78 -2.42
C ARG A 37 -13.07 23.65 -2.48
N ALA A 38 -12.53 24.08 -1.34
CA ALA A 38 -11.34 24.92 -1.31
C ALA A 38 -10.11 24.14 -1.77
N ARG A 39 -10.02 22.87 -1.38
CA ARG A 39 -8.98 21.95 -1.86
C ARG A 39 -9.11 21.69 -3.36
N ALA A 40 -10.33 21.48 -3.87
CA ALA A 40 -10.57 21.35 -5.31
C ALA A 40 -10.10 22.58 -6.09
N GLU A 41 -10.45 23.79 -5.63
CA GLU A 41 -10.07 25.04 -6.28
C GLU A 41 -8.56 25.27 -6.30
N ARG A 42 -7.87 24.94 -5.21
CA ARG A 42 -6.41 25.02 -5.12
C ARG A 42 -5.73 24.14 -6.17
N TYR A 43 -6.07 22.84 -6.21
CA TYR A 43 -5.43 21.90 -7.13
C TYR A 43 -5.86 22.09 -8.58
N ALA A 44 -7.12 22.42 -8.87
CA ALA A 44 -7.54 22.70 -10.24
C ALA A 44 -6.82 23.91 -10.82
N LYS A 45 -6.57 24.96 -10.01
CA LYS A 45 -5.76 26.10 -10.43
C LYS A 45 -4.30 25.73 -10.71
N GLU A 46 -3.71 24.90 -9.86
CA GLU A 46 -2.34 24.41 -10.02
C GLU A 46 -2.18 23.55 -11.29
N ILE A 47 -3.17 22.70 -11.55
CA ILE A 47 -3.16 21.74 -12.67
C ILE A 47 -3.59 22.39 -13.99
N GLY A 48 -4.50 23.37 -13.92
CA GLY A 48 -5.16 23.94 -15.08
C GLY A 48 -6.33 23.10 -15.60
N CYS A 49 -7.02 22.34 -14.73
CA CYS A 49 -8.12 21.45 -15.10
C CYS A 49 -9.51 21.95 -14.66
N ARG A 50 -10.57 21.32 -15.17
CA ARG A 50 -11.96 21.64 -14.79
C ARG A 50 -12.27 21.09 -13.38
N ILE A 51 -12.96 21.89 -12.56
CA ILE A 51 -13.57 21.40 -11.32
C ILE A 51 -14.96 20.85 -11.62
N CYS A 52 -15.23 19.63 -11.18
CA CYS A 52 -16.55 18.99 -11.17
C CYS A 52 -17.30 19.34 -9.89
N GLY A 53 -18.62 19.55 -9.98
CA GLY A 53 -19.47 19.78 -8.81
C GLY A 53 -19.75 18.49 -8.06
N GLU A 54 -20.00 17.42 -8.82
CA GLU A 54 -20.25 16.07 -8.30
C GLU A 54 -19.21 15.07 -8.83
N ALA A 55 -18.93 14.02 -8.05
CA ALA A 55 -17.93 13.01 -8.41
C ALA A 55 -18.32 12.25 -9.69
N GLU A 56 -19.63 12.07 -9.92
CA GLU A 56 -20.20 11.39 -11.07
C GLU A 56 -19.82 12.04 -12.40
N GLU A 57 -19.59 13.36 -12.41
CA GLU A 57 -19.14 14.07 -13.60
C GLU A 57 -17.79 13.54 -14.12
N LEU A 58 -16.93 13.02 -13.23
CA LEU A 58 -15.61 12.50 -13.61
C LEU A 58 -15.71 11.28 -14.52
N TRP A 59 -16.56 10.32 -14.16
CA TRP A 59 -16.68 9.05 -14.89
C TRP A 59 -17.81 9.02 -15.91
N ASN A 60 -18.73 9.99 -15.86
CA ASN A 60 -19.70 10.22 -16.94
C ASN A 60 -19.09 10.94 -18.15
N ASP A 61 -17.92 11.56 -17.99
CA ASP A 61 -17.19 12.15 -19.11
C ASP A 61 -16.64 11.03 -20.03
N PRO A 62 -17.09 10.94 -21.30
CA PRO A 62 -16.62 9.91 -22.23
C PRO A 62 -15.15 10.11 -22.62
N GLU A 63 -14.57 11.30 -22.41
CA GLU A 63 -13.18 11.58 -22.75
C GLU A 63 -12.21 11.09 -21.68
N VAL A 64 -12.63 10.89 -20.43
CA VAL A 64 -11.78 10.40 -19.33
C VAL A 64 -11.46 8.92 -19.51
N ASP A 65 -10.18 8.55 -19.58
CA ASP A 65 -9.69 7.17 -19.65
C ASP A 65 -9.56 6.53 -18.26
N ALA A 66 -9.13 7.32 -17.26
CA ALA A 66 -8.79 6.81 -15.94
C ALA A 66 -9.13 7.80 -14.81
N VAL A 67 -9.38 7.26 -13.62
CA VAL A 67 -9.60 8.01 -12.38
C VAL A 67 -8.50 7.66 -11.38
N VAL A 68 -7.85 8.68 -10.83
CA VAL A 68 -6.93 8.56 -9.70
C VAL A 68 -7.68 8.95 -8.44
N VAL A 69 -7.84 8.01 -7.52
CA VAL A 69 -8.57 8.18 -6.26
C VAL A 69 -7.56 8.43 -5.14
N CYS A 70 -7.55 9.66 -4.63
CA CYS A 70 -6.73 10.11 -3.51
C CYS A 70 -7.59 10.88 -2.49
N SER A 71 -8.87 10.51 -2.37
CA SER A 71 -9.77 10.99 -1.34
C SER A 71 -9.44 10.39 0.03
N GLU A 72 -10.21 10.78 1.03
CA GLU A 72 -10.30 10.03 2.28
C GLU A 72 -10.77 8.58 2.03
N THR A 73 -10.30 7.63 2.85
CA THR A 73 -10.54 6.19 2.67
C THR A 73 -12.01 5.80 2.74
N ASP A 74 -12.78 6.41 3.66
CA ASP A 74 -14.23 6.19 3.81
C ASP A 74 -15.03 6.51 2.54
N ARG A 75 -14.50 7.36 1.66
CA ARG A 75 -15.14 7.72 0.38
C ARG A 75 -14.86 6.71 -0.73
N HIS A 76 -13.84 5.86 -0.61
CA HIS A 76 -13.46 4.92 -1.67
C HIS A 76 -14.64 4.03 -2.09
N VAL A 77 -15.46 3.58 -1.14
CA VAL A 77 -16.59 2.68 -1.39
C VAL A 77 -17.65 3.28 -2.32
N ALA A 78 -17.80 4.61 -2.33
CA ALA A 78 -18.72 5.30 -3.24
C ALA A 78 -18.05 5.59 -4.60
N LEU A 79 -16.76 5.92 -4.61
CA LEU A 79 -16.03 6.37 -5.79
C LEU A 79 -15.58 5.22 -6.69
N VAL A 80 -14.96 4.19 -6.10
CA VAL A 80 -14.24 3.13 -6.82
C VAL A 80 -15.19 2.22 -7.61
N PRO A 81 -16.27 1.66 -7.04
CA PRO A 81 -17.19 0.83 -7.82
C PRO A 81 -17.89 1.60 -8.93
N ALA A 82 -18.23 2.87 -8.69
CA ALA A 82 -18.89 3.72 -9.67
C ALA A 82 -18.00 3.99 -10.89
N ALA A 83 -16.75 4.41 -10.65
CA ALA A 83 -15.78 4.63 -11.72
C ALA A 83 -15.42 3.34 -12.46
N ALA A 84 -15.24 2.21 -11.75
CA ALA A 84 -15.01 0.91 -12.37
C ALA A 84 -16.17 0.52 -13.30
N LYS A 85 -17.42 0.63 -12.82
CA LYS A 85 -18.62 0.30 -13.61
C LYS A 85 -18.78 1.18 -14.85
N ALA A 86 -18.30 2.43 -14.79
CA ALA A 86 -18.23 3.33 -15.93
C ALA A 86 -17.07 3.02 -16.90
N GLY A 87 -16.32 1.93 -16.67
CA GLY A 87 -15.23 1.46 -17.52
C GLY A 87 -13.93 2.25 -17.37
N LYS A 88 -13.79 3.05 -16.31
CA LYS A 88 -12.58 3.85 -16.09
C LYS A 88 -11.48 3.02 -15.43
N HIS A 89 -10.26 3.16 -15.92
CA HIS A 89 -9.08 2.60 -15.26
C HIS A 89 -8.82 3.28 -13.93
N LEU A 90 -8.24 2.58 -12.96
CA LEU A 90 -8.19 3.05 -11.58
C LEU A 90 -6.80 2.96 -10.96
N PHE A 91 -6.33 4.09 -10.45
CA PHE A 91 -5.36 4.09 -9.36
C PHE A 91 -6.09 4.47 -8.08
N VAL A 92 -5.96 3.66 -7.03
CA VAL A 92 -6.60 3.93 -5.74
C VAL A 92 -5.53 3.91 -4.66
N GLU A 93 -5.37 5.01 -3.91
CA GLU A 93 -4.45 5.00 -2.78
C GLU A 93 -4.80 3.92 -1.75
N LYS A 94 -3.79 3.46 -1.02
CA LYS A 94 -3.95 2.46 0.03
C LYS A 94 -4.49 3.12 1.32
N PRO A 95 -5.20 2.38 2.17
CA PRO A 95 -5.74 1.03 1.92
C PRO A 95 -6.89 1.06 0.90
N LEU A 96 -7.15 -0.07 0.22
CA LEU A 96 -8.17 -0.11 -0.85
C LEU A 96 -9.54 0.27 -0.31
N GLY A 97 -9.93 -0.28 0.85
CA GLY A 97 -11.17 0.06 1.52
C GLY A 97 -11.02 0.48 2.96
N PHE A 98 -12.10 1.05 3.48
CA PHE A 98 -12.24 1.40 4.88
C PHE A 98 -12.37 0.14 5.75
N SER A 99 -13.18 -0.83 5.30
CA SER A 99 -13.29 -2.17 5.91
C SER A 99 -12.88 -3.29 4.95
N ALA A 100 -12.75 -4.51 5.47
CA ALA A 100 -12.58 -5.70 4.66
C ALA A 100 -13.76 -5.96 3.72
N ALA A 101 -14.99 -5.62 4.16
CA ALA A 101 -16.19 -5.76 3.33
C ALA A 101 -16.14 -4.81 2.13
N ASP A 102 -15.85 -3.52 2.37
CA ASP A 102 -15.75 -2.53 1.30
C ASP A 102 -14.67 -2.92 0.30
N ALA A 103 -13.50 -3.34 0.79
CA ALA A 103 -12.39 -3.75 -0.07
C ALA A 103 -12.75 -4.95 -0.96
N ARG A 104 -13.52 -5.93 -0.44
CA ARG A 104 -14.03 -7.05 -1.25
C ARG A 104 -15.00 -6.60 -2.32
N GLU A 105 -15.94 -5.71 -1.99
CA GLU A 105 -16.91 -5.17 -2.95
C GLU A 105 -16.23 -4.36 -4.05
N MET A 106 -15.28 -3.52 -3.69
CA MET A 106 -14.47 -2.76 -4.65
C MET A 106 -13.65 -3.66 -5.56
N ALA A 107 -12.94 -4.65 -5.00
CA ALA A 107 -12.16 -5.58 -5.80
C ALA A 107 -13.04 -6.40 -6.77
N LYS A 108 -14.24 -6.79 -6.33
CA LYS A 108 -15.23 -7.44 -7.20
C LYS A 108 -15.66 -6.52 -8.34
N ALA A 109 -16.00 -5.27 -8.06
CA ALA A 109 -16.41 -4.30 -9.08
C ALA A 109 -15.31 -4.02 -10.10
N ILE A 110 -14.07 -3.81 -9.65
CA ILE A 110 -12.90 -3.61 -10.52
C ILE A 110 -12.69 -4.82 -11.44
N ARG A 111 -12.74 -6.04 -10.86
CA ARG A 111 -12.55 -7.29 -11.62
C ARG A 111 -13.67 -7.49 -12.65
N GLU A 112 -14.92 -7.27 -12.27
CA GLU A 112 -16.09 -7.43 -13.16
C GLU A 112 -16.08 -6.41 -14.31
N ALA A 113 -15.55 -5.21 -14.08
CA ALA A 113 -15.37 -4.20 -15.11
C ALA A 113 -14.22 -4.51 -16.09
N GLY A 114 -13.25 -5.34 -15.69
CA GLY A 114 -12.09 -5.67 -16.53
C GLY A 114 -11.15 -4.49 -16.79
N VAL A 115 -11.15 -3.48 -15.91
CA VAL A 115 -10.33 -2.28 -16.05
C VAL A 115 -8.94 -2.47 -15.42
N LEU A 116 -7.94 -1.75 -15.93
CA LEU A 116 -6.64 -1.64 -15.27
C LEU A 116 -6.81 -1.09 -13.85
N PHE A 117 -6.07 -1.68 -12.92
CA PHE A 117 -6.05 -1.28 -11.51
C PHE A 117 -4.63 -1.29 -10.96
N GLN A 118 -4.34 -0.34 -10.08
CA GLN A 118 -3.13 -0.32 -9.27
C GLN A 118 -3.38 0.43 -7.94
N THR A 119 -2.55 0.17 -6.95
CA THR A 119 -2.58 0.87 -5.66
C THR A 119 -1.17 1.18 -5.15
N GLY A 120 -1.06 1.94 -4.05
CA GLY A 120 0.17 2.49 -3.46
C GLY A 120 1.17 1.48 -2.88
N TYR A 121 1.20 0.22 -3.32
CA TYR A 121 2.16 -0.80 -2.87
C TYR A 121 3.47 -0.77 -3.69
N PHE A 122 4.28 0.25 -3.44
CA PHE A 122 5.53 0.48 -4.19
C PHE A 122 6.71 -0.41 -3.76
N MET A 123 6.70 -0.99 -2.55
CA MET A 123 7.86 -1.74 -2.03
C MET A 123 8.21 -2.99 -2.85
N ARG A 124 7.25 -3.55 -3.59
CA ARG A 124 7.50 -4.66 -4.54
C ARG A 124 8.48 -4.28 -5.65
N GLY A 125 8.64 -2.98 -5.92
CA GLY A 125 9.58 -2.45 -6.90
C GLY A 125 11.03 -2.34 -6.41
N PHE A 126 11.27 -2.47 -5.11
CA PHE A 126 12.61 -2.35 -4.55
C PHE A 126 13.50 -3.55 -4.94
N PRO A 127 14.72 -3.31 -5.47
CA PRO A 127 15.65 -4.36 -5.88
C PRO A 127 15.88 -5.45 -4.84
N ALA A 128 16.04 -5.07 -3.57
CA ALA A 128 16.29 -6.00 -2.47
C ALA A 128 15.09 -6.94 -2.22
N HIS A 129 13.86 -6.41 -2.21
CA HIS A 129 12.64 -7.24 -2.06
C HIS A 129 12.43 -8.16 -3.26
N ARG A 130 12.72 -7.69 -4.48
CA ARG A 130 12.67 -8.51 -5.70
C ARG A 130 13.70 -9.65 -5.66
N ALA A 131 14.93 -9.36 -5.24
CA ALA A 131 15.97 -10.36 -5.05
C ALA A 131 15.56 -11.39 -3.98
N LEU A 132 15.05 -10.96 -2.83
CA LEU A 132 14.53 -11.86 -1.80
C LEU A 132 13.43 -12.78 -2.33
N LYS A 133 12.48 -12.25 -3.09
CA LYS A 133 11.42 -13.06 -3.70
C LYS A 133 11.99 -14.15 -4.60
N GLN A 134 12.93 -13.80 -5.46
CA GLN A 134 13.57 -14.77 -6.35
C GLN A 134 14.36 -15.82 -5.55
N MET A 135 15.15 -15.41 -4.56
CA MET A 135 15.93 -16.32 -3.71
C MET A 135 15.05 -17.30 -2.91
N ILE A 136 13.88 -16.85 -2.44
CA ILE A 136 12.89 -17.72 -1.79
C ILE A 136 12.36 -18.75 -2.80
N ALA A 137 11.99 -18.30 -4.01
CA ALA A 137 11.50 -19.19 -5.06
C ALA A 137 12.56 -20.22 -5.51
N ASP A 138 13.84 -19.83 -5.55
CA ASP A 138 14.96 -20.67 -5.94
C ASP A 138 15.43 -21.61 -4.79
N GLY A 139 14.81 -21.54 -3.61
CA GLY A 139 15.15 -22.38 -2.47
C GLY A 139 16.50 -22.06 -1.82
N VAL A 140 17.03 -20.84 -2.01
CA VAL A 140 18.32 -20.38 -1.46
C VAL A 140 18.35 -20.51 0.07
N PHE A 141 17.21 -20.31 0.72
CA PHE A 141 17.08 -20.37 2.18
C PHE A 141 16.69 -21.77 2.70
N GLY A 142 16.48 -22.76 1.83
CA GLY A 142 15.89 -24.04 2.22
C GLY A 142 14.46 -23.84 2.74
N THR A 143 14.10 -24.43 3.87
CA THR A 143 12.80 -24.18 4.51
C THR A 143 12.87 -22.85 5.28
N VAL A 144 12.09 -21.85 4.84
CA VAL A 144 11.96 -20.58 5.56
C VAL A 144 11.21 -20.82 6.88
N THR A 145 11.84 -20.46 7.99
CA THR A 145 11.29 -20.67 9.34
C THR A 145 10.66 -19.41 9.90
N ARG A 146 11.30 -18.26 9.67
CA ARG A 146 10.86 -16.98 10.24
C ARG A 146 11.18 -15.82 9.33
N ILE A 147 10.27 -14.85 9.32
CA ILE A 147 10.50 -13.54 8.73
C ILE A 147 10.14 -12.43 9.71
N ARG A 148 10.86 -11.31 9.63
CA ARG A 148 10.52 -10.08 10.34
C ARG A 148 10.51 -8.95 9.32
N HIS A 149 9.44 -8.16 9.29
CA HIS A 149 9.39 -6.97 8.45
C HIS A 149 8.85 -5.80 9.25
N SER A 150 9.56 -4.68 9.21
CA SER A 150 9.16 -3.44 9.87
C SER A 150 9.06 -2.33 8.84
N ASN A 151 8.02 -1.53 8.97
CA ASN A 151 7.92 -0.25 8.28
C ASN A 151 7.36 0.74 9.29
N CYS A 152 8.19 1.62 9.83
CA CYS A 152 7.78 2.62 10.81
C CYS A 152 8.41 3.96 10.50
N HIS A 153 7.78 5.03 10.97
CA HIS A 153 8.36 6.38 10.96
C HIS A 153 7.95 7.19 12.19
N GLN A 154 8.42 8.42 12.30
CA GLN A 154 8.20 9.32 13.44
C GLN A 154 6.97 10.22 13.28
N GLY A 155 5.95 9.81 12.53
CA GLY A 155 4.87 10.69 12.05
C GLY A 155 4.09 11.38 13.18
N SER A 156 3.77 10.64 14.24
CA SER A 156 3.08 11.17 15.42
C SER A 156 4.03 12.03 16.26
N LEU A 157 5.28 11.59 16.45
CA LEU A 157 6.29 12.36 17.19
C LEU A 157 6.57 13.72 16.54
N GLY A 158 6.60 13.74 15.20
CA GLY A 158 6.85 14.93 14.38
C GLY A 158 5.60 15.76 14.07
N GLY A 159 4.40 15.34 14.48
CA GLY A 159 3.16 16.07 14.21
C GLY A 159 2.79 16.15 12.72
N TRP A 160 3.14 15.17 11.90
CA TRP A 160 2.98 15.25 10.43
C TRP A 160 1.52 15.38 9.99
N PHE A 161 0.59 14.89 10.79
CA PHE A 161 -0.84 14.98 10.52
C PHE A 161 -1.50 16.23 11.14
N ASP A 162 -0.73 17.18 11.69
CA ASP A 162 -1.23 18.45 12.26
C ASP A 162 -1.53 19.52 11.21
N THR A 163 -2.00 19.07 10.05
CA THR A 163 -2.20 19.85 8.83
C THR A 163 -3.51 19.45 8.16
N ASP A 164 -3.70 19.78 6.88
CA ASP A 164 -4.82 19.30 6.06
C ASP A 164 -4.89 17.76 5.98
N TYR A 165 -3.84 17.03 6.41
CA TYR A 165 -3.78 15.56 6.47
C TYR A 165 -4.34 14.96 7.77
N ARG A 166 -4.99 15.76 8.63
CA ARG A 166 -5.51 15.31 9.93
C ARG A 166 -6.39 14.06 9.81
N TRP A 167 -7.18 13.95 8.75
CA TRP A 167 -8.08 12.82 8.50
C TRP A 167 -7.37 11.45 8.53
N MET A 168 -6.08 11.38 8.15
CA MET A 168 -5.29 10.14 8.16
C MET A 168 -5.08 9.62 9.57
N ALA A 169 -5.11 10.49 10.58
CA ALA A 169 -5.03 10.17 11.99
C ALA A 169 -6.41 10.12 12.67
N GLU A 170 -7.49 10.10 11.90
CA GLU A 170 -8.86 9.90 12.37
C GLU A 170 -9.37 8.52 11.89
N PRO A 171 -9.26 7.45 12.69
CA PRO A 171 -9.64 6.09 12.24
C PRO A 171 -11.09 5.96 11.77
N LYS A 172 -11.99 6.86 12.17
CA LYS A 172 -13.38 6.93 11.69
C LYS A 172 -13.49 7.35 10.22
N ILE A 173 -12.45 7.96 9.67
CA ILE A 173 -12.35 8.39 8.27
C ILE A 173 -11.29 7.54 7.54
N ALA A 174 -10.12 7.34 8.15
CA ALA A 174 -9.02 6.59 7.55
C ALA A 174 -9.20 5.06 7.56
N GLY A 175 -10.05 4.54 8.46
CA GLY A 175 -10.28 3.10 8.68
C GLY A 175 -9.23 2.43 9.58
N CYS A 176 -8.08 3.07 9.79
CA CYS A 176 -7.01 2.56 10.65
C CYS A 176 -6.17 3.70 11.24
N GLY A 177 -5.35 3.38 12.26
CA GLY A 177 -4.29 4.25 12.74
C GLY A 177 -2.93 3.86 12.15
N ALA A 178 -1.86 4.16 12.88
CA ALA A 178 -0.49 4.01 12.40
C ALA A 178 -0.11 2.58 12.01
N PHE A 179 -0.59 1.59 12.76
CA PHE A 179 -0.31 0.18 12.50
C PHE A 179 -0.89 -0.24 11.15
N GLY A 180 -2.14 0.14 10.84
CA GLY A 180 -2.74 -0.14 9.54
C GLY A 180 -2.07 0.62 8.40
N ASP A 181 -1.82 1.93 8.58
CA ASP A 181 -1.25 2.81 7.57
C ASP A 181 0.14 2.35 7.09
N LEU A 182 1.01 1.92 8.01
CA LEU A 182 2.39 1.52 7.67
C LEU A 182 2.54 0.02 7.60
N GLY A 183 1.90 -0.70 8.50
CA GLY A 183 1.91 -2.16 8.54
C GLY A 183 1.35 -2.76 7.25
N THR A 184 0.42 -2.10 6.55
CA THR A 184 -0.10 -2.61 5.26
C THR A 184 1.00 -2.80 4.20
N HIS A 185 2.06 -1.97 4.19
CA HIS A 185 3.19 -2.15 3.27
C HIS A 185 4.04 -3.38 3.65
N SER A 186 4.32 -3.57 4.94
CA SER A 186 4.99 -4.78 5.44
C SER A 186 4.15 -6.01 5.13
N LEU A 187 2.83 -5.94 5.38
CA LEU A 187 1.87 -7.01 5.13
C LEU A 187 1.84 -7.37 3.65
N ASP A 188 1.89 -6.36 2.77
CA ASP A 188 1.94 -6.57 1.33
C ASP A 188 3.15 -7.41 0.90
N ILE A 189 4.35 -7.06 1.38
CA ILE A 189 5.57 -7.81 1.11
C ILE A 189 5.48 -9.23 1.65
N LEU A 190 5.05 -9.41 2.91
CA LEU A 190 4.91 -10.74 3.51
C LEU A 190 3.98 -11.64 2.69
N MET A 191 2.81 -11.10 2.30
CA MET A 191 1.84 -11.85 1.52
C MET A 191 2.26 -12.03 0.05
N TRP A 192 3.07 -11.13 -0.50
CA TRP A 192 3.62 -11.26 -1.85
C TRP A 192 4.71 -12.34 -1.94
N LEU A 193 5.39 -12.62 -0.82
CA LEU A 193 6.41 -13.65 -0.70
C LEU A 193 5.83 -15.03 -0.32
N PHE A 194 4.82 -15.07 0.56
CA PHE A 194 4.32 -16.33 1.17
C PHE A 194 2.83 -16.61 0.96
N GLY A 195 2.12 -15.76 0.22
CA GLY A 195 0.69 -15.91 -0.02
C GLY A 195 -0.17 -15.51 1.19
N ARG A 196 -1.27 -16.22 1.42
CA ARG A 196 -2.26 -15.87 2.44
C ARG A 196 -1.93 -16.51 3.80
N PRO A 197 -1.82 -15.74 4.90
CA PRO A 197 -1.67 -16.32 6.24
C PRO A 197 -2.95 -17.04 6.71
N GLU A 198 -2.79 -18.14 7.45
CA GLU A 198 -3.91 -18.93 7.99
C GLU A 198 -4.43 -18.44 9.34
N LEU A 199 -3.53 -17.82 10.12
CA LEU A 199 -3.80 -17.40 11.48
C LEU A 199 -2.95 -16.18 11.82
N VAL A 200 -3.57 -15.18 12.45
CA VAL A 200 -2.93 -13.91 12.79
C VAL A 200 -3.25 -13.47 14.21
N THR A 201 -2.34 -12.75 14.85
CA THR A 201 -2.56 -12.07 16.13
C THR A 201 -1.71 -10.80 16.18
N ALA A 202 -2.10 -9.84 17.02
CA ALA A 202 -1.38 -8.57 17.16
C ALA A 202 -1.49 -7.99 18.56
N ASP A 203 -0.53 -7.12 18.88
CA ASP A 203 -0.62 -6.13 19.95
C ASP A 203 -0.52 -4.74 19.29
N ILE A 204 -1.52 -3.89 19.52
CA ILE A 204 -1.66 -2.58 18.88
C ILE A 204 -2.01 -1.57 19.96
N ARG A 205 -1.34 -0.42 19.99
CA ARG A 205 -1.47 0.54 21.09
C ARG A 205 -1.29 1.99 20.66
N THR A 206 -1.91 2.86 21.45
CA THR A 206 -1.60 4.29 21.51
C THR A 206 -0.51 4.52 22.56
N VAL A 207 0.44 5.42 22.30
CA VAL A 207 1.63 5.68 23.13
C VAL A 207 1.64 7.11 23.66
N THR A 208 1.65 8.09 22.76
CA THR A 208 1.68 9.53 23.04
C THR A 208 0.27 10.12 23.16
N GLY A 209 -0.71 9.55 22.45
CA GLY A 209 -2.08 10.05 22.42
C GLY A 209 -2.27 11.36 21.66
N ARG A 210 -1.30 11.77 20.83
CA ARG A 210 -1.37 13.04 20.06
C ARG A 210 -2.65 13.17 19.24
N TYR A 211 -3.15 12.07 18.70
CA TYR A 211 -4.33 11.99 17.85
C TYR A 211 -5.53 11.32 18.52
N GLY A 212 -5.55 11.30 19.86
CA GLY A 212 -6.61 10.68 20.64
C GLY A 212 -6.43 9.17 20.82
N ALA A 213 -7.20 8.61 21.76
CA ALA A 213 -7.06 7.22 22.20
C ALA A 213 -7.59 6.18 21.19
N GLU A 214 -8.39 6.60 20.20
CA GLU A 214 -8.88 5.70 19.15
C GLU A 214 -7.84 5.53 18.02
N CYS A 215 -6.90 6.47 17.86
CA CYS A 215 -5.82 6.36 16.90
C CYS A 215 -4.65 5.58 17.52
N ASP A 216 -4.45 4.35 17.06
CA ASP A 216 -3.24 3.62 17.40
C ASP A 216 -2.01 4.28 16.77
N GLU A 217 -0.86 4.11 17.42
CA GLU A 217 0.40 4.75 17.03
C GLU A 217 1.51 3.75 16.74
N THR A 218 1.37 2.50 17.20
CA THR A 218 2.30 1.42 16.93
C THR A 218 1.61 0.06 17.14
N GLY A 219 2.07 -0.95 16.42
CA GLY A 219 1.67 -2.31 16.67
C GLY A 219 2.69 -3.32 16.16
N THR A 220 2.60 -4.53 16.69
CA THR A 220 3.37 -5.70 16.26
C THR A 220 2.44 -6.90 16.10
N ALA A 221 2.61 -7.63 15.03
CA ALA A 221 1.77 -8.78 14.68
C ALA A 221 2.59 -10.04 14.43
N LEU A 222 1.94 -11.19 14.63
CA LEU A 222 2.41 -12.51 14.21
C LEU A 222 1.45 -13.10 13.19
N LEU A 223 2.00 -13.63 12.10
CA LEU A 223 1.27 -14.27 11.02
C LEU A 223 1.83 -15.67 10.78
N LYS A 224 0.95 -16.67 10.71
CA LYS A 224 1.33 -18.05 10.37
C LYS A 224 0.90 -18.37 8.94
N PHE A 225 1.85 -18.80 8.12
CA PHE A 225 1.59 -19.22 6.74
C PHE A 225 1.39 -20.75 6.65
N PRO A 226 0.71 -21.25 5.60
CA PRO A 226 0.43 -22.68 5.44
C PRO A 226 1.67 -23.58 5.53
N ASP A 227 2.80 -23.14 4.98
CA ASP A 227 4.05 -23.91 4.95
C ASP A 227 4.86 -23.83 6.26
N GLY A 228 4.26 -23.31 7.33
CA GLY A 228 4.84 -23.26 8.69
C GLY A 228 5.72 -22.05 8.98
N ALA A 229 6.06 -21.24 7.96
CA ALA A 229 6.77 -19.98 8.17
C ALA A 229 5.96 -19.04 9.08
N VAL A 230 6.63 -18.44 10.06
CA VAL A 230 6.02 -17.44 10.95
C VAL A 230 6.62 -16.07 10.68
N ALA A 231 5.79 -15.10 10.35
CA ALA A 231 6.23 -13.72 10.17
C ALA A 231 5.92 -12.87 11.41
N THR A 232 6.81 -11.95 11.73
CA THR A 232 6.54 -10.78 12.57
C THR A 232 6.42 -9.56 11.68
N LEU A 233 5.41 -8.73 11.93
CA LEU A 233 5.18 -7.47 11.25
C LEU A 233 5.16 -6.35 12.28
N ALA A 234 5.84 -5.24 11.99
CA ALA A 234 5.74 -4.01 12.77
C ALA A 234 5.32 -2.84 11.87
N GLY A 235 4.48 -1.97 12.44
CA GLY A 235 4.00 -0.73 11.81
C GLY A 235 3.73 0.32 12.87
N GLY A 236 4.06 1.59 12.58
CA GLY A 236 3.87 2.66 13.55
C GLY A 236 4.38 4.03 13.11
N TRP A 237 3.98 5.04 13.89
CA TRP A 237 4.28 6.46 13.72
C TRP A 237 5.13 7.03 14.87
N VAL A 238 5.71 6.19 15.73
CA VAL A 238 6.46 6.60 16.94
C VAL A 238 7.91 6.12 16.94
N ASP A 239 8.49 5.94 15.76
CA ASP A 239 9.85 5.42 15.59
C ASP A 239 10.79 6.46 14.99
N GLN A 240 11.66 7.03 15.83
CA GLN A 240 12.60 8.13 15.50
C GLN A 240 13.49 7.84 14.29
N ALA A 241 13.98 6.60 14.16
CA ALA A 241 14.92 6.21 13.11
C ALA A 241 14.24 5.93 11.75
N ASN A 242 12.90 5.96 11.69
CA ASN A 242 12.11 5.55 10.54
C ASN A 242 12.53 4.18 9.95
N PRO A 243 12.62 3.12 10.78
CA PRO A 243 13.19 1.85 10.36
C PRO A 243 12.30 1.14 9.33
N VAL A 244 12.89 0.84 8.18
CA VAL A 244 12.34 -0.07 7.18
C VAL A 244 13.32 -1.24 7.02
N THR A 245 12.97 -2.37 7.62
CA THR A 245 13.86 -3.55 7.68
C THR A 245 13.12 -4.82 7.31
N CYS A 246 13.88 -5.78 6.80
CA CYS A 246 13.38 -7.12 6.51
C CYS A 246 14.44 -8.14 6.92
N GLU A 247 14.05 -9.22 7.56
CA GLU A 247 14.91 -10.36 7.87
C GLU A 247 14.22 -11.65 7.46
N VAL A 248 14.97 -12.57 6.84
CA VAL A 248 14.52 -13.89 6.42
C VAL A 248 15.47 -14.93 7.02
N SER A 249 14.93 -15.88 7.78
CA SER A 249 15.69 -17.01 8.33
C SER A 249 15.16 -18.32 7.74
N GLY A 250 16.05 -19.12 7.17
CA GLY A 250 15.76 -20.48 6.71
C GLY A 250 16.82 -21.49 7.16
N THR A 251 16.59 -22.77 6.88
CA THR A 251 17.50 -23.86 7.27
C THR A 251 18.87 -23.77 6.58
N ASP A 252 18.88 -23.23 5.36
CA ASP A 252 20.07 -23.20 4.51
C ASP A 252 20.52 -21.77 4.22
N GLY A 253 19.97 -20.78 4.91
CA GLY A 253 20.40 -19.40 4.69
C GLY A 253 19.68 -18.37 5.52
N PHE A 254 20.20 -17.16 5.44
CA PHE A 254 19.69 -15.98 6.09
C PHE A 254 19.83 -14.79 5.16
N ALA A 255 18.90 -13.85 5.24
CA ALA A 255 19.07 -12.55 4.61
C ALA A 255 18.50 -11.45 5.49
N TYR A 256 19.06 -10.25 5.37
CA TYR A 256 18.49 -9.06 5.96
C TYR A 256 18.65 -7.85 5.05
N ILE A 257 17.67 -6.95 5.13
CA ILE A 257 17.67 -5.65 4.47
C ILE A 257 17.81 -4.58 5.56
N LEU A 258 18.84 -3.77 5.43
CA LEU A 258 19.09 -2.61 6.28
C LEU A 258 19.47 -1.42 5.40
N ASN A 259 18.80 -0.28 5.58
CA ASN A 259 19.04 0.94 4.79
C ASN A 259 18.97 0.71 3.26
N GLY A 260 18.12 -0.22 2.81
CA GLY A 260 17.95 -0.57 1.40
C GLY A 260 19.00 -1.55 0.85
N GLU A 261 20.03 -1.88 1.62
CA GLU A 261 21.05 -2.85 1.25
C GLU A 261 20.65 -4.26 1.69
N LEU A 262 20.77 -5.23 0.77
CA LEU A 262 20.51 -6.64 1.04
C LEU A 262 21.82 -7.33 1.44
N PHE A 263 21.80 -8.10 2.51
CA PHE A 263 22.90 -8.98 2.92
C PHE A 263 22.39 -10.42 2.94
N VAL A 264 23.20 -11.36 2.45
CA VAL A 264 22.80 -12.77 2.30
C VAL A 264 23.88 -13.69 2.84
N ILE A 265 23.45 -14.69 3.60
CA ILE A 265 24.25 -15.83 4.04
C ILE A 265 23.61 -17.07 3.45
N SER A 266 24.30 -17.78 2.56
CA SER A 266 23.82 -19.07 2.06
C SER A 266 24.99 -19.87 1.47
N PRO A 267 25.15 -21.17 1.80
CA PRO A 267 26.15 -22.02 1.16
C PRO A 267 25.78 -22.35 -0.30
N LYS A 268 24.56 -22.02 -0.75
CA LYS A 268 24.10 -22.24 -2.14
C LYS A 268 24.51 -21.11 -3.08
N LEU A 269 24.97 -19.98 -2.56
CA LEU A 269 25.38 -18.81 -3.34
C LEU A 269 26.84 -18.48 -3.03
N GLU A 270 27.70 -18.50 -4.06
CA GLU A 270 29.11 -18.14 -3.92
C GLU A 270 29.23 -16.68 -3.44
N GLY A 271 30.05 -16.45 -2.42
CA GLY A 271 30.26 -15.12 -1.83
C GLY A 271 29.17 -14.63 -0.88
N ALA A 272 28.07 -15.39 -0.67
CA ALA A 272 27.01 -15.02 0.27
C ALA A 272 27.43 -15.37 1.71
N ASP A 273 28.32 -14.56 2.29
CA ASP A 273 28.83 -14.72 3.67
C ASP A 273 28.28 -13.68 4.66
N GLY A 274 27.39 -12.80 4.20
CA GLY A 274 26.72 -11.77 4.99
C GLY A 274 27.58 -10.58 5.40
N LYS A 275 28.84 -10.48 4.95
CA LYS A 275 29.75 -9.41 5.40
C LYS A 275 29.70 -8.15 4.55
N ALA A 276 29.19 -8.24 3.33
CA ALA A 276 29.03 -7.12 2.41
C ALA A 276 27.64 -7.16 1.74
N PRO A 277 27.13 -6.02 1.25
CA PRO A 277 25.90 -6.00 0.48
C PRO A 277 25.97 -6.93 -0.73
N TRP A 278 24.94 -7.76 -0.89
CA TRP A 278 24.78 -8.69 -1.98
C TRP A 278 24.55 -7.95 -3.30
N GLN A 279 25.31 -8.31 -4.33
CA GLN A 279 25.23 -7.75 -5.68
C GLN A 279 25.54 -8.84 -6.73
N PRO A 280 25.03 -8.70 -7.97
CA PRO A 280 24.11 -7.66 -8.42
C PRO A 280 22.68 -7.88 -7.93
N LEU A 281 21.93 -6.79 -7.78
CA LEU A 281 20.48 -6.83 -7.56
C LEU A 281 19.73 -6.67 -8.89
N PRO A 282 18.48 -7.18 -8.99
CA PRO A 282 17.62 -6.89 -10.14
C PRO A 282 17.33 -5.39 -10.23
N GLU A 283 17.01 -4.91 -11.44
CA GLU A 283 16.64 -3.50 -11.62
C GLU A 283 15.45 -3.10 -10.75
N ALA A 284 15.42 -1.84 -10.31
CA ALA A 284 14.26 -1.30 -9.62
C ALA A 284 13.08 -1.19 -10.60
N LEU A 285 11.88 -1.53 -10.13
CA LEU A 285 10.69 -1.12 -10.88
C LEU A 285 10.41 0.36 -10.63
N PRO A 286 9.78 1.06 -11.59
CA PRO A 286 9.16 2.35 -11.33
C PRO A 286 8.23 2.31 -10.12
N HIS A 287 7.98 3.48 -9.52
CA HIS A 287 7.00 3.63 -8.44
C HIS A 287 5.63 3.07 -8.88
N ALA A 288 4.83 2.54 -7.95
CA ALA A 288 3.55 1.89 -8.28
C ALA A 288 2.63 2.78 -9.13
N PHE A 289 2.60 4.09 -8.84
CA PHE A 289 1.89 5.08 -9.66
C PHE A 289 2.41 5.18 -11.10
N GLU A 290 3.73 5.15 -11.31
CA GLU A 290 4.32 5.16 -12.67
C GLU A 290 4.01 3.88 -13.43
N LEU A 291 3.99 2.72 -12.74
CA LEU A 291 3.58 1.44 -13.34
C LEU A 291 2.13 1.52 -13.84
N PHE A 292 1.24 2.18 -13.10
CA PHE A 292 -0.13 2.41 -13.56
C PHE A 292 -0.18 3.25 -14.84
N LEU A 293 0.56 4.36 -14.87
CA LEU A 293 0.62 5.22 -16.04
C LEU A 293 1.30 4.52 -17.24
N ASP A 294 2.31 3.69 -17.00
CA ASP A 294 2.96 2.84 -18.00
C ASP A 294 1.96 1.85 -18.62
N ALA A 295 1.15 1.18 -17.79
CA ALA A 295 0.10 0.28 -18.25
C ALA A 295 -1.00 1.01 -19.04
N LEU A 296 -1.39 2.21 -18.61
CA LEU A 296 -2.35 3.06 -19.35
C LEU A 296 -1.87 3.42 -20.76
N GLU A 297 -0.56 3.56 -20.93
CA GLU A 297 0.08 3.81 -22.22
C GLU A 297 0.39 2.51 -22.99
N GLY A 298 -0.08 1.36 -22.50
CA GLY A 298 -0.01 0.07 -23.18
C GLY A 298 1.28 -0.71 -22.96
N LYS A 299 2.11 -0.34 -21.97
CA LYS A 299 3.28 -1.14 -21.60
C LYS A 299 2.85 -2.35 -20.78
N ASP A 300 3.48 -3.49 -21.03
CA ASP A 300 3.32 -4.69 -20.21
C ASP A 300 4.17 -4.56 -18.94
N VAL A 301 3.52 -4.26 -17.82
CA VAL A 301 4.17 -4.01 -16.53
C VAL A 301 3.43 -4.72 -15.40
N PRO A 302 4.14 -5.16 -14.35
CA PRO A 302 3.51 -5.88 -13.26
C PRO A 302 2.69 -4.92 -12.38
N LEU A 303 1.38 -5.16 -12.28
CA LEU A 303 0.47 -4.42 -11.40
C LEU A 303 0.05 -5.27 -10.20
N VAL A 304 -0.32 -4.61 -9.09
CA VAL A 304 -0.98 -5.29 -7.98
C VAL A 304 -2.45 -5.47 -8.34
N SER A 305 -2.98 -6.68 -8.22
CA SER A 305 -4.39 -6.92 -8.49
C SER A 305 -5.30 -6.35 -7.40
N ALA A 306 -6.54 -6.03 -7.74
CA ALA A 306 -7.52 -5.56 -6.77
C ALA A 306 -7.82 -6.61 -5.69
N CYS A 307 -7.80 -7.90 -6.04
CA CYS A 307 -7.94 -9.00 -5.07
C CYS A 307 -6.77 -9.04 -4.08
N GLU A 308 -5.52 -8.86 -4.56
CA GLU A 308 -4.39 -8.79 -3.65
C GLU A 308 -4.53 -7.61 -2.67
N ALA A 309 -4.94 -6.44 -3.15
CA ALA A 309 -5.15 -5.27 -2.30
C ALA A 309 -6.27 -5.50 -1.27
N ALA A 310 -7.40 -6.10 -1.68
CA ALA A 310 -8.48 -6.47 -0.76
C ALA A 310 -8.05 -7.48 0.30
N ASP A 311 -7.21 -8.46 -0.06
CA ASP A 311 -6.67 -9.42 0.91
C ASP A 311 -5.87 -8.75 2.03
N ARG A 312 -5.16 -7.64 1.74
CA ARG A 312 -4.44 -6.88 2.78
C ARG A 312 -5.41 -6.21 3.74
N ASN A 313 -6.51 -5.64 3.25
CA ASN A 313 -7.60 -5.14 4.09
C ASN A 313 -8.20 -6.23 4.98
N ILE A 314 -8.46 -7.43 4.43
CA ILE A 314 -9.03 -8.57 5.16
C ILE A 314 -8.10 -9.02 6.30
N VAL A 315 -6.81 -9.17 6.01
CA VAL A 315 -5.84 -9.59 7.03
C VAL A 315 -5.62 -8.48 8.06
N MET A 316 -5.57 -7.21 7.64
CA MET A 316 -5.42 -6.08 8.56
C MET A 316 -6.60 -5.97 9.52
N GLU A 317 -7.83 -6.11 9.04
CA GLU A 317 -9.03 -6.12 9.90
C GLU A 317 -8.98 -7.29 10.90
N ALA A 318 -8.53 -8.48 10.47
CA ALA A 318 -8.34 -9.61 11.36
C ALA A 318 -7.26 -9.35 12.43
N LEU A 319 -6.19 -8.62 12.11
CA LEU A 319 -5.16 -8.21 13.07
C LEU A 319 -5.71 -7.24 14.12
N TYR A 320 -6.47 -6.22 13.69
CA TYR A 320 -7.15 -5.30 14.61
C TYR A 320 -8.14 -6.03 15.53
N LYS A 321 -8.93 -6.96 14.98
CA LYS A 321 -9.84 -7.80 15.75
C LYS A 321 -9.08 -8.67 16.77
N ALA A 322 -7.99 -9.30 16.35
CA ALA A 322 -7.16 -10.14 17.20
C ALA A 322 -6.54 -9.35 18.37
N ALA A 323 -6.05 -8.14 18.10
CA ALA A 323 -5.53 -7.26 19.14
C ALA A 323 -6.59 -6.88 20.17
N LYS A 324 -7.79 -6.49 19.71
CA LYS A 324 -8.93 -6.16 20.60
C LYS A 324 -9.41 -7.36 21.41
N GLY A 325 -9.39 -8.56 20.81
CA GLY A 325 -9.84 -9.79 21.44
C GLY A 325 -8.77 -10.51 22.27
N HIS A 326 -7.51 -10.05 22.23
CA HIS A 326 -6.35 -10.73 22.80
C HIS A 326 -6.27 -12.22 22.41
N CYS A 327 -6.54 -12.50 21.14
CA CYS A 327 -6.68 -13.86 20.61
C CYS A 327 -5.97 -14.03 19.27
N TRP A 328 -6.05 -15.25 18.71
CA TRP A 328 -5.71 -15.50 17.32
C TRP A 328 -6.97 -15.45 16.45
N GLU A 329 -6.88 -14.84 15.28
CA GLU A 329 -7.96 -14.73 14.30
C GLU A 329 -7.59 -15.42 12.99
N ARG A 330 -8.60 -15.93 12.28
CA ARG A 330 -8.46 -16.44 10.91
C ARG A 330 -8.97 -15.37 9.93
N PRO A 331 -8.16 -14.89 8.99
CA PRO A 331 -8.64 -13.98 7.95
C PRO A 331 -9.76 -14.62 7.11
N ALA A 332 -10.79 -13.84 6.78
CA ALA A 332 -11.97 -14.28 6.02
C ALA A 332 -11.88 -13.84 4.56
N TYR A 333 -11.14 -14.59 3.74
CA TYR A 333 -10.90 -14.31 2.32
C TYR A 333 -12.14 -14.44 1.43
#